data_AF-A0A958W0M1-F1
#
_entry.id   AF-A0A958W0M1-F1
#
_cell.length_a   1.000
_cell.length_b   1.000
_cell.length_c   1.000
_cell.angle_alpha   90.00
_cell.angle_beta   90.00
_cell.angle_gamma   90.00
#
_symmetry.space_group_name_H-M   'P 1'
#
loop_
_entity.id
_entity.type
_entity.pdbx_description
1 polymer ?
#
loop_
_entity_poly.entity_id
_entity_poly.type
_entity_poly.pdbx_seq_one_letter_code
_entity_poly.pdbx_strand_id
1 'polypeptide(L)'
;MAFLDTLFGKKKKVFKASCIITKEPLEKGYGYLLTTSQVVKSKKYWDMIMTEPETMSYTVSHFQNDAMGTQMRSMIFDKYATIDKPWIVSDSIINYFDVDKSKAREYAQKWWENEGNFEPAETGPATDHLDAATFKALESYAIQEAGKDKLPV
;
A
#
# COMPACT_ATOMS: atom_id res chain seq x y z
N MET A 1 18.64 -2.69 48.57
CA MET A 1 18.50 -3.80 47.60
C MET A 1 18.45 -3.23 46.19
N ALA A 2 19.61 -2.95 45.60
CA ALA A 2 19.71 -2.25 44.32
C ALA A 2 20.93 -2.76 43.55
N PHE A 3 20.94 -4.05 43.19
CA PHE A 3 22.06 -4.67 42.48
C PHE A 3 21.66 -5.86 41.58
N LEU A 4 20.39 -5.99 41.19
CA LEU A 4 19.93 -7.06 40.29
C LEU A 4 19.18 -6.61 39.02
N ASP A 5 18.80 -5.33 38.88
CA ASP A 5 18.09 -4.85 37.68
C ASP A 5 18.99 -4.54 36.48
N THR A 6 20.32 -4.58 36.64
CA THR A 6 21.28 -4.20 35.59
C THR A 6 21.88 -5.36 34.79
N LEU A 7 21.64 -6.62 35.16
CA LEU A 7 22.28 -7.79 34.52
C LEU A 7 21.43 -8.46 33.43
N PHE A 8 20.15 -8.09 33.28
CA PHE A 8 19.27 -8.54 32.20
C PHE A 8 18.79 -7.37 31.34
N GLY A 9 19.72 -6.53 30.88
CA GLY A 9 19.47 -5.45 29.94
C GLY A 9 19.04 -5.95 28.55
N LYS A 10 17.87 -6.58 28.44
CA LYS A 10 17.19 -6.77 27.16
C LYS A 10 16.83 -5.37 26.66
N LYS A 11 17.69 -4.78 25.82
CA LYS A 11 17.37 -3.55 25.08
C LYS A 11 15.96 -3.70 24.51
N LYS A 12 15.04 -2.81 24.89
CA LYS A 12 13.67 -2.80 24.36
C LYS A 12 13.79 -2.80 22.83
N LYS A 13 13.24 -3.83 22.17
CA LYS A 13 13.37 -3.99 20.72
C LYS A 13 12.76 -2.75 20.07
N VAL A 14 13.59 -1.98 19.37
CA VAL A 14 13.11 -0.79 18.67
C VAL A 14 12.13 -1.25 17.60
N PHE A 15 10.92 -0.71 17.62
CA PHE A 15 9.94 -0.94 16.58
C PHE A 15 10.49 -0.43 15.24
N LYS A 16 10.46 -1.29 14.21
CA LYS A 16 10.96 -1.00 12.88
C LYS A 16 9.84 -1.26 11.89
N ALA A 17 9.80 -0.45 10.85
CA ALA A 17 8.86 -0.61 9.75
C ALA A 17 9.58 -0.45 8.42
N SER A 18 8.94 -0.93 7.36
CA SER A 18 9.31 -0.68 5.98
C SER A 18 8.09 -0.20 5.23
N CYS A 19 8.30 0.56 4.15
CA CYS A 19 7.22 0.86 3.23
C CYS A 19 6.59 -0.43 2.72
N ILE A 20 5.27 -0.54 2.81
CA ILE A 20 4.58 -1.77 2.42
C ILE A 20 4.67 -2.06 0.91
N ILE A 21 4.91 -1.03 0.09
CA ILE A 21 5.04 -1.15 -1.37
C ILE A 21 6.51 -1.34 -1.75
N THR A 22 7.37 -0.33 -1.54
CA THR A 22 8.78 -0.36 -1.99
C THR A 22 9.69 -1.23 -1.14
N LYS A 23 9.21 -1.69 0.03
CA LYS A 23 9.97 -2.46 1.04
C LYS A 23 11.14 -1.71 1.67
N GLU A 24 11.36 -0.44 1.31
CA GLU A 24 12.44 0.35 1.88
C GLU A 24 12.24 0.56 3.40
N PRO A 25 13.31 0.49 4.21
CA PRO A 25 13.21 0.76 5.64
C PRO A 25 12.72 2.18 5.91
N LEU A 26 11.85 2.33 6.90
CA LEU A 26 11.36 3.65 7.34
C LEU A 26 12.03 4.04 8.65
N GLU A 27 12.45 5.30 8.72
CA GLU A 27 12.88 5.91 9.97
C GLU A 27 11.66 6.20 10.86
N LYS A 28 11.84 6.07 12.17
CA LYS A 28 10.77 6.33 13.14
C LYS A 28 10.27 7.77 12.99
N GLY A 29 8.95 7.94 12.84
CA GLY A 29 8.31 9.25 12.66
C GLY A 29 8.18 9.72 11.21
N TYR A 30 8.69 8.95 10.24
CA TYR A 30 8.55 9.22 8.81
C TYR A 30 7.48 8.35 8.15
N GLY A 31 7.06 8.76 6.95
CA GLY A 31 6.04 8.08 6.14
C GLY A 31 4.62 8.63 6.34
N TYR A 32 3.69 7.99 5.64
CA TYR A 32 2.26 8.32 5.60
C TYR A 32 1.46 7.06 5.81
N LEU A 33 0.39 7.16 6.57
CA LEU A 33 -0.49 6.04 6.85
C LEU A 33 -1.78 6.19 6.04
N LEU A 34 -2.04 5.23 5.17
CA LEU A 34 -3.19 5.22 4.26
C LEU A 34 -4.13 4.06 4.57
N THR A 35 -5.39 4.20 4.19
CA THR A 35 -6.36 3.10 4.18
C THR A 35 -6.32 2.38 2.83
N THR A 36 -6.80 1.13 2.78
CA THR A 36 -6.89 0.38 1.52
C THR A 36 -7.82 1.07 0.52
N SER A 37 -8.89 1.72 0.97
CA SER A 37 -9.77 2.51 0.09
C SER A 37 -9.06 3.69 -0.57
N GLN A 38 -8.14 4.36 0.14
CA GLN A 38 -7.30 5.43 -0.43
C GLN A 38 -6.31 4.90 -1.46
N VAL A 39 -5.71 3.73 -1.21
CA VAL A 39 -4.80 3.06 -2.16
C VAL A 39 -5.55 2.66 -3.42
N VAL A 40 -6.69 1.98 -3.30
CA VAL A 40 -7.48 1.47 -4.43
C VAL A 40 -8.02 2.61 -5.31
N LYS A 41 -8.32 3.78 -4.75
CA LYS A 41 -8.74 4.97 -5.52
C LYS A 41 -7.64 5.53 -6.43
N SER A 42 -6.37 5.21 -6.19
CA SER A 42 -5.28 5.81 -6.95
C SER A 42 -4.99 5.10 -8.27
N LYS A 43 -5.35 5.73 -9.38
CA LYS A 43 -4.95 5.30 -10.73
C LYS A 43 -3.44 5.29 -10.93
N LYS A 44 -2.73 6.33 -10.44
CA LYS A 44 -1.28 6.44 -10.56
C LYS A 44 -0.56 5.29 -9.85
N TYR A 45 -1.09 4.85 -8.71
CA TYR A 45 -0.58 3.68 -8.00
C TYR A 45 -0.75 2.41 -8.84
N TRP A 46 -1.92 2.20 -9.44
CA TRP A 46 -2.15 1.04 -10.31
C TRP A 46 -1.27 1.05 -11.56
N ASP A 47 -1.07 2.22 -12.18
CA ASP A 47 -0.15 2.33 -13.32
C ASP A 47 1.28 1.94 -12.93
N MET A 48 1.74 2.38 -11.76
CA MET A 48 3.03 2.00 -11.21
C MET A 48 3.10 0.50 -10.93
N ILE A 49 2.18 -0.04 -10.12
CA ILE A 49 2.16 -1.46 -9.73
C ILE A 49 2.07 -2.39 -10.91
N MET A 50 1.31 -2.06 -11.96
CA MET A 50 1.19 -2.89 -13.16
C MET A 50 2.41 -2.78 -14.09
N THR A 51 3.33 -1.84 -13.84
CA THR A 51 4.53 -1.62 -14.66
C THR A 51 5.81 -1.78 -13.88
N GLU A 52 5.74 -2.28 -12.65
CA GLU A 52 6.91 -2.73 -11.90
C GLU A 52 7.55 -3.94 -12.57
N PRO A 53 8.87 -4.14 -12.40
CA PRO A 53 9.58 -5.26 -13.03
C PRO A 53 8.95 -6.63 -12.78
N GLU A 54 8.36 -6.84 -11.59
CA GLU A 54 7.75 -8.11 -11.18
C GLU A 54 6.39 -8.39 -11.86
N THR A 55 5.69 -7.35 -12.33
CA THR A 55 4.32 -7.44 -12.85
C THR A 55 4.21 -7.06 -14.34
N MET A 56 5.24 -6.42 -14.89
CA MET A 56 5.28 -5.95 -16.28
C MET A 56 4.96 -7.05 -17.30
N SER A 57 5.44 -8.27 -17.08
CA SER A 57 5.17 -9.41 -17.98
C SER A 57 3.66 -9.71 -18.09
N TYR A 58 2.93 -9.65 -16.97
CA TYR A 58 1.48 -9.86 -16.96
C TYR A 58 0.73 -8.74 -17.67
N THR A 59 1.23 -7.50 -17.57
CA THR A 59 0.70 -6.34 -18.29
C THR A 59 0.90 -6.48 -19.79
N VAL A 60 2.10 -6.86 -20.24
CA VAL A 60 2.37 -7.15 -21.65
C VAL A 60 1.44 -8.26 -22.16
N SER A 61 1.37 -9.39 -21.45
CA SER A 61 0.50 -10.51 -21.80
C SER A 61 -0.97 -10.09 -21.91
N HIS A 62 -1.48 -9.33 -20.94
CA HIS A 62 -2.85 -8.83 -20.95
C HIS A 62 -3.17 -8.02 -22.22
N PHE A 63 -2.30 -7.06 -22.57
CA PHE A 63 -2.50 -6.23 -23.76
C PHE A 63 -2.21 -6.97 -25.07
N GLN A 64 -1.58 -8.15 -25.02
CA GLN A 64 -1.50 -9.11 -26.13
C GLN A 64 -2.72 -10.05 -26.20
N ASN A 65 -3.78 -9.77 -25.42
CA ASN A 65 -5.01 -10.55 -25.31
C ASN A 65 -4.83 -11.96 -24.71
N ASP A 66 -3.80 -12.14 -23.87
CA ASP A 66 -3.63 -13.37 -23.09
C ASP A 66 -4.52 -13.35 -21.83
N ALA A 67 -5.40 -14.36 -21.72
CA ALA A 67 -6.27 -14.55 -20.57
C ALA A 67 -5.50 -14.73 -19.25
N MET A 68 -4.32 -15.36 -19.29
CA MET A 68 -3.47 -15.54 -18.10
C MET A 68 -2.96 -14.19 -17.59
N GLY A 69 -2.59 -13.27 -18.49
CA GLY A 69 -2.19 -11.90 -18.13
C GLY A 69 -3.31 -11.16 -17.39
N THR A 70 -4.55 -11.25 -17.92
CA THR A 70 -5.73 -10.67 -17.26
C THR A 70 -5.99 -11.30 -15.89
N GLN A 71 -5.92 -12.63 -15.79
CA GLN A 71 -6.13 -13.34 -14.52
C GLN A 71 -5.12 -12.94 -13.45
N MET A 72 -3.83 -12.83 -13.81
CA MET A 72 -2.79 -12.38 -12.89
C MET A 72 -3.03 -10.95 -12.41
N ARG A 73 -3.47 -10.05 -13.30
CA ARG A 73 -3.82 -8.66 -12.96
C ARG A 73 -5.02 -8.59 -12.02
N SER A 74 -6.03 -9.42 -12.20
CA SER A 74 -7.15 -9.57 -11.25
C SER A 74 -6.64 -10.00 -9.86
N MET A 75 -5.80 -11.02 -9.78
CA MET A 75 -5.24 -11.48 -8.50
C MET A 75 -4.37 -10.41 -7.82
N ILE A 76 -3.63 -9.61 -8.59
CA ILE A 76 -2.87 -8.47 -8.06
C ILE A 76 -3.82 -7.42 -7.46
N PHE A 77 -4.89 -7.07 -8.17
CA PHE A 77 -5.88 -6.14 -7.65
C PHE A 77 -6.51 -6.64 -6.35
N ASP A 78 -7.00 -7.89 -6.34
CA ASP A 78 -7.64 -8.52 -5.17
C ASP A 78 -6.71 -8.56 -3.97
N LYS A 79 -5.44 -8.93 -4.18
CA LYS A 79 -4.41 -8.98 -3.12
C LYS A 79 -4.30 -7.64 -2.39
N TYR A 80 -4.37 -6.53 -3.10
CA TYR A 80 -4.22 -5.21 -2.49
C TYR A 80 -5.56 -4.64 -2.01
N ALA A 81 -6.66 -4.87 -2.72
CA ALA A 81 -7.98 -4.35 -2.38
C ALA A 81 -8.59 -4.98 -1.12
N THR A 82 -8.11 -6.17 -0.73
CA THR A 82 -8.59 -6.92 0.45
C THR A 82 -7.74 -6.74 1.71
N ILE A 83 -6.69 -5.92 1.66
CA ILE A 83 -5.85 -5.67 2.84
C ILE A 83 -6.69 -4.99 3.93
N ASP A 84 -6.65 -5.59 5.12
CA ASP A 84 -7.41 -5.17 6.30
C ASP A 84 -6.64 -4.16 7.17
N LYS A 85 -5.31 -4.13 7.06
CA LYS A 85 -4.42 -3.26 7.85
C LYS A 85 -4.10 -1.94 7.15
N PRO A 86 -3.75 -0.89 7.91
CA PRO A 86 -3.35 0.38 7.32
C PRO A 86 -1.98 0.27 6.64
N TRP A 87 -1.78 1.10 5.64
CA TRP A 87 -0.61 1.08 4.77
C TRP A 87 0.37 2.16 5.17
N ILE A 88 1.51 1.77 5.75
CA ILE A 88 2.62 2.70 5.94
C ILE A 88 3.42 2.80 4.64
N VAL A 89 3.44 4.00 4.04
CA VAL A 89 4.14 4.30 2.80
C VAL A 89 5.19 5.37 3.01
N SER A 90 6.25 5.35 2.21
CA SER A 90 7.36 6.31 2.28
C SER A 90 7.06 7.61 1.54
N ASP A 91 7.90 8.62 1.78
CA ASP A 91 7.90 9.88 1.03
C ASP A 91 8.18 9.69 -0.47
N SER A 92 8.88 8.63 -0.87
CA SER A 92 9.24 8.37 -2.27
C SER A 92 8.02 8.04 -3.14
N ILE A 93 6.96 7.49 -2.54
CA ILE A 93 5.77 7.04 -3.27
C ILE A 93 4.47 7.77 -2.89
N ILE A 94 4.47 8.65 -1.89
CA ILE A 94 3.25 9.35 -1.48
C ILE A 94 2.60 10.14 -2.63
N ASN A 95 3.39 10.60 -3.60
CA ASN A 95 2.91 11.36 -4.76
C ASN A 95 2.10 10.51 -5.76
N TYR A 96 2.13 9.18 -5.63
CA TYR A 96 1.23 8.31 -6.38
C TYR A 96 -0.18 8.31 -5.79
N PHE A 97 -0.40 8.78 -4.57
CA PHE A 97 -1.73 8.76 -3.94
C PHE A 97 -2.37 10.13 -3.93
N ASP A 98 -3.65 10.19 -4.29
CA ASP A 98 -4.46 11.40 -4.21
C ASP A 98 -5.14 11.47 -2.84
N VAL A 99 -4.37 11.92 -1.84
CA VAL A 99 -4.77 11.94 -0.43
C VAL A 99 -4.33 13.23 0.25
N ASP A 100 -4.97 13.56 1.36
CA ASP A 100 -4.49 14.60 2.27
C ASP A 100 -3.20 14.12 2.96
N LYS A 101 -2.06 14.59 2.45
CA LYS A 101 -0.73 14.21 2.95
C LYS A 101 -0.49 14.69 4.37
N SER A 102 -1.05 15.83 4.78
CA SER A 102 -0.91 16.35 6.14
C SER A 102 -1.59 15.42 7.13
N LYS A 103 -2.84 15.03 6.83
CA LYS A 103 -3.61 14.10 7.64
C LYS A 103 -3.00 12.70 7.66
N ALA A 104 -2.55 12.19 6.52
CA ALA A 104 -1.90 10.89 6.43
C ALA A 104 -0.58 10.85 7.22
N ARG A 105 0.16 11.97 7.30
CA ARG A 105 1.37 12.10 8.11
C ARG A 105 1.05 12.14 9.61
N GLU A 106 -0.01 12.84 10.01
CA GLU A 106 -0.49 12.83 11.40
C GLU A 106 -0.87 11.40 11.85
N TYR A 107 -1.54 10.64 10.99
CA TYR A 107 -1.84 9.24 11.25
C TYR A 107 -0.59 8.37 11.34
N ALA A 108 0.42 8.59 10.50
CA ALA A 108 1.70 7.90 10.62
C ALA A 108 2.40 8.20 11.95
N GLN A 109 2.36 9.44 12.44
CA GLN A 109 2.91 9.79 13.75
C GLN A 109 2.23 9.01 14.87
N LYS A 110 0.89 9.00 14.90
CA LYS A 110 0.11 8.20 15.87
C LYS A 110 0.44 6.71 15.78
N TRP A 111 0.64 6.19 14.57
CA TRP A 111 1.04 4.80 14.35
C TRP A 111 2.43 4.47 14.89
N TRP A 112 3.41 5.34 14.69
CA TRP A 112 4.73 5.19 15.28
C TRP A 112 4.74 5.29 16.80
N GLU A 113 3.94 6.19 17.38
CA GLU A 113 3.78 6.35 18.82
C GLU A 113 3.15 5.11 19.48
N ASN A 114 2.25 4.45 18.76
CA ASN A 114 1.56 3.23 19.20
C ASN A 114 2.23 1.94 18.73
N GLU A 115 3.52 1.99 18.35
CA GLU A 115 4.31 0.82 17.91
C GLU A 115 3.58 -0.03 16.84
N GLY A 116 2.88 0.64 15.93
CA GLY A 116 2.17 0.04 14.80
C GLY A 116 0.70 -0.33 15.02
N ASN A 117 0.14 -0.04 16.19
CA ASN A 117 -1.21 -0.47 16.58
C ASN A 117 -2.32 0.58 16.34
N PHE A 118 -1.99 1.75 15.80
CA PHE A 118 -3.00 2.76 15.45
C PHE A 118 -3.62 2.44 14.09
N GLU A 119 -4.95 2.48 13.98
CA GLU A 119 -5.65 2.29 12.72
C GLU A 119 -6.51 3.54 12.44
N PRO A 120 -6.33 4.23 11.29
CA PRO A 120 -7.23 5.29 10.87
C PRO A 120 -8.68 4.82 10.79
N ALA A 121 -9.62 5.75 10.93
CA ALA A 121 -11.01 5.47 10.54
C ALA A 121 -11.06 5.00 9.08
N GLU A 122 -11.97 4.08 8.77
CA GLU A 122 -12.09 3.44 7.45
C GLU A 122 -10.90 2.56 7.05
N THR A 123 -10.15 2.05 8.03
CA THR A 123 -9.22 0.93 7.84
C THR A 123 -10.02 -0.36 7.56
N GLY A 124 -9.50 -1.20 6.67
CA GLY A 124 -10.16 -2.43 6.24
C GLY A 124 -10.13 -2.59 4.71
N PRO A 125 -10.67 -3.71 4.19
CA PRO A 125 -10.86 -3.93 2.76
C PRO A 125 -11.56 -2.76 2.08
N ALA A 126 -11.20 -2.48 0.83
CA ALA A 126 -11.80 -1.37 0.09
C ALA A 126 -13.30 -1.53 -0.13
N THR A 127 -13.81 -2.78 -0.22
CA THR A 127 -15.25 -3.06 -0.34
C THR A 127 -16.08 -2.62 0.86
N ASP A 128 -15.45 -2.49 2.03
CA ASP A 128 -16.15 -2.10 3.26
C ASP A 128 -16.40 -0.59 3.31
N HIS A 129 -15.61 0.18 2.54
CA HIS A 129 -15.56 1.64 2.59
C HIS A 129 -15.82 2.32 1.23
N LEU A 130 -16.00 1.56 0.16
CA LEU A 130 -16.38 2.04 -1.17
C LEU A 130 -17.74 1.48 -1.56
N ASP A 131 -18.54 2.30 -2.22
CA ASP A 131 -19.74 1.78 -2.87
C ASP A 131 -19.37 0.84 -4.04
N ALA A 132 -20.27 -0.09 -4.34
CA ALA A 132 -20.03 -1.14 -5.33
C ALA A 132 -19.73 -0.60 -6.74
N ALA A 133 -20.32 0.54 -7.13
CA ALA A 133 -20.10 1.11 -8.45
C ALA A 133 -18.69 1.72 -8.54
N THR A 134 -18.28 2.49 -7.53
CA THR A 134 -16.93 3.04 -7.43
C THR A 134 -15.88 1.93 -7.38
N PHE A 135 -16.08 0.91 -6.55
CA PHE A 135 -15.15 -0.22 -6.44
C PHE A 135 -14.95 -0.91 -7.79
N LYS A 136 -16.04 -1.26 -8.48
CA LYS A 136 -16.01 -1.92 -9.79
C LYS A 136 -15.35 -1.07 -10.87
N ALA A 137 -15.54 0.25 -10.84
CA ALA A 137 -14.88 1.15 -11.79
C ALA A 137 -13.37 1.19 -11.58
N LEU A 138 -12.91 1.21 -10.32
CA LEU A 138 -11.49 1.19 -9.97
C LEU A 138 -10.85 -0.16 -10.29
N GLU A 139 -11.53 -1.26 -10.00
CA GLU A 139 -11.16 -2.62 -10.40
C GLU A 139 -10.98 -2.71 -11.92
N SER A 140 -11.99 -2.25 -12.67
CA SER A 140 -11.93 -2.26 -14.13
C SER A 140 -10.75 -1.45 -14.66
N TYR A 141 -10.46 -0.28 -14.08
CA TYR A 141 -9.29 0.50 -14.48
C TYR A 141 -7.98 -0.25 -14.18
N ALA A 142 -7.82 -0.74 -12.95
CA ALA A 142 -6.61 -1.42 -12.52
C ALA A 142 -6.31 -2.67 -13.37
N ILE A 143 -7.34 -3.45 -13.71
CA ILE A 143 -7.18 -4.70 -14.47
C ILE A 143 -7.08 -4.42 -15.96
N GLN A 144 -7.88 -3.53 -16.54
CA GLN A 144 -8.00 -3.42 -18.01
C GLN A 144 -7.17 -2.29 -18.63
N GLU A 145 -6.84 -1.23 -17.88
CA GLU A 145 -6.23 -0.02 -18.45
C GLU A 145 -4.87 0.30 -17.84
N ALA A 146 -4.66 -0.01 -16.55
CA ALA A 146 -3.47 0.45 -15.85
C ALA A 146 -2.17 -0.06 -16.48
N GLY A 147 -1.23 0.86 -16.70
CA GLY A 147 0.09 0.60 -17.27
C GLY A 147 0.16 0.54 -18.81
N LYS A 148 -0.96 0.66 -19.51
CA LYS A 148 -1.02 0.61 -20.99
C LYS A 148 -0.06 1.59 -21.67
N ASP A 149 -0.02 2.83 -21.17
CA ASP A 149 0.78 3.93 -21.74
C ASP A 149 2.29 3.79 -21.48
N LYS A 150 2.71 2.76 -20.73
CA LYS A 150 4.11 2.46 -20.43
C LYS A 150 4.66 1.30 -21.25
N LEU A 151 3.83 0.64 -22.05
CA LEU A 151 4.28 -0.41 -22.93
C LEU A 151 5.16 0.17 -24.05
N PRO A 152 6.28 -0.47 -24.39
CA PRO A 152 7.04 -0.11 -25.57
C PRO A 152 6.15 -0.32 -26.82
N VAL A 153 6.15 0.68 -27.69
CA VAL A 153 5.49 0.64 -29.02
C VAL A 153 6.24 -0.30 -29.95
#